data_AF-A0A5J6WY11-F1
#
_entry.id   AF-A0A5J6WY11-F1
#
_cell.length_a   1.000
_cell.length_b   1.000
_cell.length_c   1.000
_cell.angle_alpha   90.00
_cell.angle_beta   90.00
_cell.angle_gamma   90.00
#
_symmetry.space_group_name_H-M   'P 1'
#
loop_
_entity.id
_entity.type
_entity.pdbx_description
1 polymer ?
#
loop_
_entity_poly.entity_id
_entity_poly.type
_entity_poly.pdbx_seq_one_letter_code
_entity_poly.pdbx_strand_id
1 'polypeptide(L)' 'MANITYADVGYEHKGEVSMLARLKHTLLTWMERSRSRRQLAEMPAYLLRDIGLTEADRYQETVKPFWRG' A
#
# COMPACT_ATOMS: atom_id res chain seq x y z
N MET A 1 -30.91 47.44 8.96
CA MET A 1 -30.76 46.51 7.82
C MET A 1 -29.32 46.05 7.81
N ALA A 2 -29.01 44.88 8.36
CA ALA A 2 -27.64 44.37 8.48
C ALA A 2 -27.38 43.33 7.37
N ASN A 3 -26.62 43.72 6.37
CA ASN A 3 -26.06 42.86 5.33
C ASN A 3 -24.61 42.50 5.69
N ILE A 4 -24.45 41.81 6.80
CA ILE A 4 -23.26 41.01 7.05
C ILE A 4 -23.52 39.65 6.41
N THR A 5 -22.46 39.01 5.90
CA THR A 5 -22.39 37.62 5.41
C THR A 5 -22.43 37.44 3.88
N TYR A 6 -21.48 38.06 3.18
CA TYR A 6 -20.88 37.44 1.98
C TYR A 6 -19.34 37.50 2.09
N ALA A 7 -18.84 37.19 3.28
CA ALA A 7 -17.42 36.96 3.51
C ALA A 7 -17.28 35.50 3.92
N ASP A 8 -16.40 34.80 3.22
CA ASP A 8 -15.86 33.50 3.59
C ASP A 8 -16.76 32.27 3.35
N VAL A 9 -16.95 31.92 2.08
CA VAL A 9 -17.15 30.50 1.73
C VAL A 9 -16.02 30.03 0.81
N GLY A 10 -14.79 30.33 1.22
CA GLY A 10 -13.62 29.60 0.78
C GLY A 10 -13.61 28.23 1.44
N TYR A 11 -14.44 27.30 0.97
CA TYR A 11 -14.31 25.90 1.39
C TYR A 11 -13.09 25.27 0.70
N GLU A 12 -11.88 25.66 1.12
CA GLU A 12 -10.68 24.86 0.87
C GLU A 12 -10.85 23.51 1.59
N HIS A 13 -11.35 22.50 0.88
CA HIS A 13 -11.22 21.09 1.30
C HIS A 13 -9.75 20.65 1.12
N LYS A 14 -8.83 21.28 1.84
CA LYS A 14 -7.46 20.79 1.98
C LYS A 14 -7.45 19.62 2.95
N GLY A 15 -7.54 18.41 2.38
CA GLY A 15 -6.54 17.40 2.70
C GLY A 15 -6.69 16.60 3.99
N GLU A 16 -7.91 16.33 4.46
CA GLU A 16 -8.08 15.17 5.35
C GLU A 16 -8.31 13.93 4.51
N VAL A 17 -7.23 13.24 4.11
CA VAL A 17 -7.37 11.84 3.70
C VAL A 17 -7.99 11.13 4.91
N SER A 18 -9.29 10.86 4.82
CA SER A 18 -10.09 10.25 5.88
C SER A 18 -9.32 9.10 6.52
N MET A 19 -9.36 9.00 7.86
CA MET A 19 -8.76 7.89 8.59
C MET A 19 -9.16 6.53 7.97
N LEU A 20 -10.40 6.41 7.46
CA LEU A 20 -10.89 5.25 6.74
C LEU A 20 -10.15 5.02 5.41
N ALA A 21 -9.88 6.08 4.66
CA ALA A 21 -9.12 6.01 3.41
C ALA A 21 -7.66 5.56 3.67
N ARG A 22 -7.05 6.04 4.76
CA ARG A 22 -5.71 5.61 5.19
C ARG A 22 -5.70 4.14 5.58
N LEU A 23 -6.65 3.70 6.40
CA LEU A 23 -6.81 2.29 6.78
C LEU A 23 -7.05 1.40 5.56
N LYS A 24 -7.93 1.81 4.64
CA LYS A 24 -8.18 1.10 3.38
C LYS A 24 -6.90 0.97 2.57
N HIS A 25 -6.14 2.05 2.41
CA HIS A 25 -4.88 2.02 1.68
C HIS A 25 -3.88 1.04 2.33
N THR A 26 -3.72 1.09 3.66
CA THR A 26 -2.85 0.16 4.39
C THR A 26 -3.27 -1.31 4.19
N LEU A 27 -4.57 -1.60 4.27
CA LEU A 27 -5.09 -2.96 4.03
C LEU A 27 -4.83 -3.43 2.59
N LEU A 28 -5.03 -2.55 1.60
CA LEU A 28 -4.73 -2.87 0.20
C LEU A 28 -3.24 -3.16 0.00
N THR A 29 -2.36 -2.36 0.60
CA THR A 29 -0.91 -2.61 0.56
C THR A 29 -0.56 -3.97 1.18
N TRP A 30 -1.17 -4.34 2.30
CA TRP A 30 -0.94 -5.64 2.93
C TRP A 30 -1.45 -6.80 2.07
N MET A 31 -2.61 -6.64 1.43
CA MET A 31 -3.17 -7.64 0.52
C MET A 31 -2.28 -7.85 -0.70
N GLU A 32 -1.78 -6.76 -1.30
CA GLU A 32 -0.84 -6.79 -2.41
C GLU A 32 0.46 -7.49 -2.01
N ARG A 33 1.06 -7.13 -0.87
CA ARG A 33 2.26 -7.81 -0.35
C ARG A 33 2.05 -9.30 -0.13
N SER A 34 0.92 -9.68 0.46
CA SER A 34 0.58 -11.09 0.66
C SER A 34 0.49 -11.84 -0.67
N ARG A 35 -0.12 -11.22 -1.69
CA ARG A 35 -0.23 -11.81 -3.03
C ARG A 35 1.14 -11.94 -3.69
N SER A 36 1.95 -10.88 -3.70
CA SER A 36 3.27 -10.87 -4.32
C SER A 36 4.21 -11.89 -3.68
N ARG A 37 4.21 -12.02 -2.34
CA ARG A 37 5.01 -13.04 -1.65
C ARG A 37 4.56 -14.45 -1.98
N ARG A 38 3.26 -14.69 -2.11
CA ARG A 38 2.75 -16.01 -2.54
C ARG A 38 3.18 -16.33 -3.97
N GLN A 39 3.08 -15.37 -4.88
CA GLN A 39 3.57 -15.53 -6.26
C GLN A 39 5.07 -15.79 -6.30
N LEU A 40 5.87 -15.09 -5.47
CA LEU A 40 7.30 -15.32 -5.36
C LEU A 40 7.61 -16.70 -4.75
N ALA A 41 6.82 -17.17 -3.80
CA ALA A 41 6.96 -18.49 -3.18
C ALA A 41 6.70 -19.63 -4.17
N GLU A 42 5.72 -19.45 -5.06
CA GLU A 42 5.31 -20.38 -6.10
C GLU A 42 6.14 -20.24 -7.40
N MET A 43 7.02 -19.24 -7.47
CA MET A 43 7.83 -18.95 -8.67
C MET A 43 8.88 -20.05 -8.90
N PRO A 44 9.00 -20.61 -10.12
CA PRO A 44 10.01 -21.62 -10.42
C PRO A 44 11.43 -21.04 -10.43
N ALA A 45 12.41 -21.86 -10.03
CA ALA A 45 13.80 -21.45 -9.81
C ALA A 45 14.48 -20.78 -11.03
N TYR A 46 14.11 -21.16 -12.26
CA TYR A 46 14.69 -20.54 -13.46
C TYR A 46 14.23 -19.09 -13.64
N LEU A 47 13.00 -18.75 -13.26
CA LEU A 47 12.49 -17.37 -13.30
C LEU A 47 13.13 -16.51 -12.21
N LEU A 48 13.36 -17.08 -11.02
CA LEU A 48 14.12 -16.38 -9.96
C LEU A 48 15.50 -15.96 -10.49
N ARG A 49 16.19 -16.87 -11.20
CA ARG A 49 17.51 -16.59 -11.79
C ARG A 49 17.45 -15.54 -12.90
N ASP A 50 16.39 -15.52 -13.70
CA ASP A 50 16.18 -14.54 -14.76
C ASP A 50 16.05 -13.10 -14.20
N ILE A 51 15.36 -12.96 -13.07
CA ILE A 51 15.24 -11.68 -12.35
C ILE A 51 16.38 -11.42 -11.35
N GLY A 52 17.42 -12.26 -11.35
CA GLY A 52 18.61 -12.10 -10.52
C GLY A 52 18.42 -12.42 -9.02
N LEU A 53 17.37 -13.15 -8.65
CA LEU A 53 17.11 -13.60 -7.28
C LEU A 53 17.60 -15.02 -7.04
N THR A 54 18.04 -15.29 -5.82
CA THR A 54 18.37 -16.62 -5.33
C THR A 54 17.21 -17.25 -4.54
N GLU A 55 17.29 -18.57 -4.31
CA GLU A 55 16.37 -19.27 -3.40
C GLU A 55 16.42 -18.71 -1.97
N ALA A 56 17.60 -18.24 -1.54
CA ALA A 56 17.76 -17.61 -0.23
C ALA A 56 17.01 -16.27 -0.19
N ASP A 57 17.06 -15.46 -1.24
CA ASP A 57 16.31 -14.20 -1.34
C ASP A 57 14.80 -14.44 -1.33
N ARG A 58 14.32 -15.47 -2.07
CA ARG A 58 12.92 -15.91 -2.02
C ARG A 58 12.52 -16.27 -0.59
N TYR A 59 13.33 -17.08 0.10
CA TYR A 59 13.04 -17.46 1.47
C TYR A 59 12.96 -16.22 2.39
N GLN A 60 13.94 -15.33 2.33
CA GLN A 60 13.96 -14.09 3.12
C GLN A 60 12.74 -13.20 2.86
N GLU A 61 12.28 -13.10 1.62
CA GLU A 61 11.11 -12.28 1.28
C GLU A 61 9.79 -12.95 1.68
N THR A 62 9.67 -14.27 1.51
CA THR A 62 8.43 -15.02 1.79
C THR A 62 8.13 -15.19 3.28
N VAL A 63 9.16 -15.23 4.13
CA VAL A 63 8.99 -15.28 5.60
C VAL A 63 8.63 -13.94 6.23
N LYS A 64 8.71 -12.82 5.49
CA LYS A 64 8.33 -11.52 6.03
C LYS A 64 6.83 -11.49 6.34
N PRO A 65 6.43 -11.04 7.54
CA PRO A 65 5.02 -10.88 7.86
C PRO A 65 4.37 -9.81 6.96
N PHE A 66 3.09 -9.99 6.62
CA PHE A 66 2.38 -9.16 5.63
C PHE A 66 2.38 -7.65 5.96
N TRP A 67 2.44 -7.30 7.25
CA TRP A 67 2.44 -5.91 7.71
C TRP A 67 3.80 -5.22 7.53
N ARG A 68 4.89 -5.98 7.38
CA ARG A 68 6.25 -5.44 7.26
C ARG A 68 6.61 -5.26 5.79
N GLY A 69 6.92 -4.01 5.44
CA GLY A 69 7.59 -3.66 4.19
C GLY A 69 9.07 -3.95 4.30
#